data_AF-A0A6B3HCU1-F1
#
_entry.id   AF-A0A6B3HCU1-F1
#
_cell.length_a   1.000
_cell.length_b   1.000
_cell.length_c   1.000
_cell.angle_alpha   90.00
_cell.angle_beta   90.00
_cell.angle_gamma   90.00
#
_symmetry.space_group_name_H-M   'P 1'
#
loop_
_entity.id
_entity.type
_entity.pdbx_description
1 polymer ?
#
loop_
_entity_poly.entity_id
_entity_poly.type
_entity_poly.pdbx_seq_one_letter_code
_entity_poly.pdbx_strand_id
1 'polypeptide(L)'
;MGVAGSFPSFAGRPPGPVMDREEADRALARLGAEHEAIETSLLALQDHAGRRLLEGAELTGVTRERWAATEQSITRLWGYFDAYAGALSEAREIRARRRHPNREDLAALTELLRGESVTVANPGAVPPPSADGPARLSERFSLQELVARMNELYARSLDMVVASDSVWSALPARIDL
;
A
#
# COMPACT_ATOMS: atom_id res chain seq x y z
N MET A 1 15.78 12.71 11.16
CA MET A 1 15.07 12.34 9.92
C MET A 1 13.60 12.26 10.24
N GLY A 2 12.72 12.87 9.42
CA GLY A 2 11.28 12.87 9.68
C GLY A 2 10.78 11.43 9.75
N VAL A 3 10.13 11.06 10.84
CA VAL A 3 9.47 9.74 10.95
C VAL A 3 8.41 9.69 9.86
N ALA A 4 8.57 8.75 8.91
CA ALA A 4 7.57 8.53 7.89
C ALA A 4 6.32 7.95 8.59
N GLY A 5 5.31 8.81 8.76
CA GLY A 5 4.04 8.43 9.36
C GLY A 5 3.24 7.52 8.44
N SER A 6 2.21 6.88 9.00
CA SER A 6 1.19 6.14 8.24
C SER A 6 0.66 6.99 7.07
N PHE A 7 0.35 6.34 5.94
CA PHE A 7 -0.22 7.01 4.77
C PHE A 7 -1.54 7.67 5.15
N PRO A 8 -1.79 8.92 4.71
CA PRO A 8 -3.04 9.59 5.00
C PRO A 8 -4.18 8.86 4.26
N SER A 9 -5.09 8.24 5.01
CA SER A 9 -6.33 7.68 4.47
C SER A 9 -7.40 8.74 4.55
N PHE A 10 -7.76 9.32 3.42
CA PHE A 10 -8.68 10.45 3.48
C PHE A 10 -10.18 10.02 3.37
N ALA A 11 -10.56 8.80 2.98
CA ALA A 11 -11.96 8.50 2.63
C ALA A 11 -12.88 8.17 3.81
N GLY A 12 -14.09 8.76 3.80
CA GLY A 12 -15.18 8.48 4.73
C GLY A 12 -16.48 9.13 4.28
N ARG A 13 -17.02 8.73 3.13
CA ARG A 13 -18.40 9.04 2.74
C ARG A 13 -19.06 7.77 2.17
N PRO A 14 -20.26 7.38 2.64
CA PRO A 14 -21.00 6.23 2.10
C PRO A 14 -21.26 6.37 0.59
N PRO A 15 -21.60 5.28 -0.13
CA PRO A 15 -21.88 5.34 -1.57
C PRO A 15 -23.07 6.27 -1.81
N GLY A 16 -22.75 7.51 -2.16
CA GLY A 16 -23.70 8.52 -2.58
C GLY A 16 -24.16 8.27 -4.02
N PRO A 17 -25.09 9.10 -4.53
CA PRO A 17 -25.43 9.10 -5.95
C PRO A 17 -24.18 9.20 -6.84
N VAL A 18 -24.33 8.81 -8.12
CA VAL A 18 -23.28 8.93 -9.16
C VAL A 18 -22.62 10.30 -9.06
N MET A 19 -21.29 10.30 -8.98
CA MET A 19 -20.50 11.52 -8.82
C MET A 19 -20.74 12.47 -9.98
N ASP A 20 -20.84 13.76 -9.68
CA ASP A 20 -20.70 14.75 -10.73
C ASP A 20 -19.23 14.90 -11.16
N ARG A 21 -19.01 15.63 -12.24
CA ARG A 21 -17.67 15.84 -12.80
C ARG A 21 -16.71 16.51 -11.82
N GLU A 22 -17.16 17.52 -11.08
CA GLU A 22 -16.30 18.26 -10.17
C GLU A 22 -15.92 17.40 -8.96
N GLU A 23 -16.87 16.59 -8.48
CA GLU A 23 -16.64 15.61 -7.44
C GLU A 23 -15.63 14.55 -7.89
N ALA A 24 -15.75 14.03 -9.12
CA ALA A 24 -14.79 13.10 -9.70
C ALA A 24 -13.39 13.72 -9.84
N ASP A 25 -13.31 14.96 -10.33
CA ASP A 25 -12.03 15.70 -10.46
C ASP A 25 -11.36 15.91 -9.10
N ARG A 26 -12.13 16.31 -8.07
CA ARG A 26 -11.61 16.46 -6.70
C ARG A 26 -11.13 15.13 -6.12
N ALA A 27 -11.87 14.04 -6.35
CA ALA A 27 -11.48 12.72 -5.88
C ALA A 27 -10.18 12.24 -6.55
N LEU A 28 -10.05 12.42 -7.86
CA LEU A 28 -8.83 12.07 -8.60
C LEU A 28 -7.62 12.90 -8.16
N ALA A 29 -7.78 14.21 -7.95
CA ALA A 29 -6.70 15.07 -7.46
C ALA A 29 -6.19 14.59 -6.10
N ARG A 30 -7.12 14.25 -5.20
CA ARG A 30 -6.81 13.76 -3.86
C ARG A 30 -6.14 12.39 -3.88
N LEU A 31 -6.63 11.45 -4.67
CA LEU A 31 -6.01 10.13 -4.83
C LEU A 31 -4.63 10.25 -5.49
N GLY A 32 -4.43 11.25 -6.35
CA GLY A 32 -3.10 11.60 -6.86
C GLY A 32 -2.14 12.02 -5.75
N ALA A 33 -2.57 12.91 -4.85
CA ALA A 33 -1.74 13.31 -3.71
C ALA A 33 -1.48 12.15 -2.73
N GLU A 34 -2.48 11.27 -2.53
CA GLU A 34 -2.34 10.06 -1.71
C GLU A 34 -1.33 9.09 -2.34
N HIS A 35 -1.39 8.89 -3.66
CA HIS A 35 -0.42 8.08 -4.41
C HIS A 35 1.02 8.56 -4.23
N GLU A 36 1.27 9.86 -4.44
CA GLU A 36 2.59 10.46 -4.30
C GLU A 36 3.13 10.35 -2.86
N ALA A 37 2.25 10.57 -1.87
CA ALA A 37 2.60 10.39 -0.46
C ALA A 37 2.96 8.93 -0.15
N ILE A 38 2.20 7.98 -0.69
CA ILE A 38 2.47 6.55 -0.52
C ILE A 38 3.82 6.18 -1.14
N GLU A 39 4.03 6.56 -2.40
CA GLU A 39 5.27 6.30 -3.14
C GLU A 39 6.48 6.82 -2.35
N THR A 40 6.40 8.06 -1.87
CA THR A 40 7.46 8.71 -1.08
C THR A 40 7.81 7.89 0.16
N SER A 41 6.84 7.43 0.95
CA SER A 41 7.17 6.66 2.16
C SER A 41 7.66 5.25 1.85
N LEU A 42 7.23 4.63 0.73
CA LEU A 42 7.75 3.34 0.28
C LEU A 42 9.21 3.43 -0.14
N LEU A 43 9.57 4.47 -0.89
CA LEU A 43 10.96 4.77 -1.25
C LEU A 43 11.80 5.06 0.00
N ALA A 44 11.27 5.83 0.96
CA ALA A 44 11.96 6.07 2.23
C ALA A 44 12.20 4.79 3.05
N LEU A 45 11.25 3.84 3.03
CA LEU A 45 11.42 2.53 3.66
C LEU A 45 12.49 1.68 2.95
N GLN A 46 12.52 1.73 1.62
CA GLN A 46 13.54 1.04 0.82
C GLN A 46 14.94 1.58 1.08
N ASP A 47 15.08 2.90 1.19
CA ASP A 47 16.36 3.59 1.41
C ASP A 47 16.78 3.66 2.89
N HIS A 48 16.04 3.01 3.79
CA HIS A 48 16.32 3.09 5.22
C HIS A 48 17.63 2.40 5.60
N ALA A 49 18.43 3.03 6.46
CA ALA A 49 19.74 2.50 6.88
C ALA A 49 19.63 1.13 7.58
N GLY A 50 18.71 1.00 8.54
CA GLY A 50 18.38 -0.28 9.18
C GLY A 50 18.05 -1.42 8.21
N ARG A 51 17.42 -1.13 7.05
CA ARG A 51 17.14 -2.14 6.02
C ARG A 51 18.43 -2.58 5.33
N ARG A 52 19.26 -1.63 4.88
CA ARG A 52 20.56 -1.94 4.26
C ARG A 52 21.45 -2.78 5.18
N LEU A 53 21.38 -2.55 6.49
CA LEU A 53 22.11 -3.34 7.49
C LEU A 53 21.61 -4.79 7.54
N LEU A 54 20.28 -5.00 7.52
CA LEU A 54 19.69 -6.33 7.51
C LEU A 54 19.99 -7.09 6.22
N GLU A 55 19.97 -6.42 5.07
CA GLU A 55 20.30 -7.00 3.77
C GLU A 55 21.79 -7.35 3.63
N GLY A 56 22.68 -6.55 4.23
CA GLY A 56 24.12 -6.74 4.15
C GLY A 56 24.72 -7.71 5.16
N ALA A 57 23.93 -8.21 6.11
CA ALA A 57 24.41 -9.08 7.20
C ALA A 57 24.08 -10.56 6.96
N GLU A 58 24.97 -11.46 7.38
CA GLU A 58 24.65 -12.88 7.48
C GLU A 58 23.73 -13.14 8.68
N LEU A 59 22.42 -12.98 8.46
CA LEU A 59 21.41 -13.16 9.51
C LEU A 59 21.21 -14.64 9.85
N THR A 60 21.12 -14.93 11.14
CA THR A 60 20.81 -16.28 11.65
C THR A 60 19.71 -16.23 12.71
N GLY A 61 19.19 -17.41 13.07
CA GLY A 61 18.14 -17.57 14.08
C GLY A 61 16.90 -16.71 13.85
N VAL A 62 16.39 -16.13 14.94
CA VAL A 62 15.13 -15.38 14.98
C VAL A 62 15.17 -14.11 14.11
N THR A 63 16.32 -13.43 14.02
CA THR A 63 16.44 -12.21 13.20
C THR A 63 16.25 -12.52 11.72
N ARG A 64 16.82 -13.63 11.23
CA ARG A 64 16.63 -14.11 9.86
C ARG A 64 15.16 -14.42 9.57
N GLU A 65 14.49 -15.11 10.48
CA GLU A 65 13.08 -15.48 10.32
C GLU A 65 12.16 -14.25 10.28
N ARG A 66 12.40 -13.29 11.19
CA ARG A 66 11.65 -12.03 11.22
C ARG A 66 11.93 -11.19 9.98
N TRP A 67 13.19 -11.08 9.57
CA TRP A 67 13.55 -10.34 8.36
C TRP A 67 12.91 -10.94 7.11
N ALA A 68 12.97 -12.27 6.93
CA ALA A 68 12.32 -12.93 5.80
C ALA A 68 10.80 -12.72 5.76
N ALA A 69 10.13 -12.64 6.91
CA ALA A 69 8.70 -12.30 6.97
C ALA A 69 8.44 -10.81 6.64
N THR A 70 9.33 -9.92 7.06
CA THR A 70 9.30 -8.51 6.70
C THR A 70 9.53 -8.30 5.20
N GLU A 71 10.49 -9.00 4.58
CA GLU A 71 10.73 -8.95 3.14
C GLU A 71 9.49 -9.36 2.34
N GLN A 72 8.84 -10.45 2.73
CA GLN A 72 7.57 -10.86 2.11
C GLN A 72 6.48 -9.81 2.28
N SER A 73 6.41 -9.16 3.45
CA SER A 73 5.47 -8.06 3.70
C SER A 73 5.74 -6.86 2.79
N ILE A 74 7.01 -6.50 2.58
CA ILE A 74 7.42 -5.40 1.71
C ILE A 74 7.16 -5.72 0.24
N THR A 75 7.43 -6.93 -0.21
CA THR A 75 7.05 -7.38 -1.56
C THR A 75 5.54 -7.28 -1.78
N ARG A 76 4.73 -7.72 -0.81
CA ARG A 76 3.27 -7.59 -0.89
C ARG A 76 2.82 -6.13 -0.88
N LEU A 77 3.49 -5.28 -0.11
CA LEU A 77 3.21 -3.84 -0.04
C LEU A 77 3.39 -3.16 -1.40
N TRP A 78 4.48 -3.48 -2.12
CA TRP A 78 4.69 -3.00 -3.49
C TRP A 78 3.64 -3.53 -4.46
N GLY A 79 3.25 -4.81 -4.36
CA GLY A 79 2.18 -5.35 -5.19
C GLY A 79 0.82 -4.67 -4.97
N TYR A 80 0.51 -4.25 -3.73
CA TYR A 80 -0.68 -3.44 -3.45
C TYR A 80 -0.56 -2.02 -4.00
N PHE A 81 0.64 -1.41 -3.92
CA PHE A 81 0.88 -0.11 -4.52
C PHE A 81 0.72 -0.13 -6.04
N ASP A 82 1.24 -1.15 -6.73
CA ASP A 82 1.10 -1.30 -8.18
C ASP A 82 -0.38 -1.43 -8.59
N ALA A 83 -1.16 -2.21 -7.83
CA ALA A 83 -2.60 -2.34 -8.08
C ALA A 83 -3.35 -1.01 -7.87
N TYR A 84 -2.99 -0.26 -6.83
CA TYR A 84 -3.52 1.08 -6.58
C TYR A 84 -3.17 2.04 -7.73
N ALA A 85 -1.91 2.05 -8.17
CA ALA A 85 -1.42 2.87 -9.27
C ALA A 85 -2.15 2.56 -10.58
N GLY A 86 -2.37 1.28 -10.86
CA GLY A 86 -3.13 0.82 -12.02
C GLY A 86 -4.57 1.32 -12.00
N ALA A 87 -5.29 1.16 -10.88
CA ALA A 87 -6.66 1.65 -10.73
C ALA A 87 -6.77 3.18 -10.85
N LEU A 88 -5.80 3.92 -10.29
CA LEU A 88 -5.75 5.38 -10.44
C LEU A 88 -5.47 5.81 -11.89
N SER A 89 -4.60 5.08 -12.61
CA SER A 89 -4.35 5.31 -14.03
C SER A 89 -5.62 5.09 -14.86
N GLU A 90 -6.32 3.97 -14.65
CA GLU A 90 -7.58 3.66 -15.32
C GLU A 90 -8.64 4.75 -15.07
N ALA A 91 -8.77 5.21 -13.83
CA ALA A 91 -9.70 6.27 -13.49
C ALA A 91 -9.36 7.59 -14.22
N ARG A 92 -8.06 7.95 -14.29
CA ARG A 92 -7.60 9.12 -15.05
C ARG A 92 -7.88 8.98 -16.54
N GLU A 93 -7.69 7.79 -17.11
CA GLU A 93 -8.00 7.50 -18.51
C GLU A 93 -9.48 7.68 -18.80
N ILE A 94 -10.38 7.08 -18.01
CA ILE A 94 -11.83 7.23 -18.16
C ILE A 94 -12.20 8.72 -18.14
N ARG A 95 -11.65 9.48 -17.19
CA ARG A 95 -11.91 10.91 -17.06
C ARG A 95 -11.36 11.73 -18.23
N ALA A 96 -10.24 11.32 -18.83
CA ALA A 96 -9.59 12.03 -19.93
C ALA A 96 -10.21 11.74 -21.31
N ARG A 97 -11.00 10.67 -21.47
CA ARG A 97 -11.64 10.29 -22.75
C ARG A 97 -12.45 11.42 -23.39
N ARG A 98 -13.12 12.25 -22.58
CA ARG A 98 -14.01 13.32 -23.06
C ARG A 98 -13.88 14.58 -22.21
N ARG A 99 -14.00 15.75 -22.86
CA ARG A 99 -14.08 17.05 -22.17
C ARG A 99 -15.27 17.14 -21.21
N HIS A 100 -16.37 16.47 -21.55
CA HIS A 100 -17.59 16.34 -20.76
C HIS A 100 -17.95 14.86 -20.63
N PRO A 101 -17.66 14.22 -19.49
CA PRO A 101 -18.02 12.83 -19.25
C PRO A 101 -19.54 12.63 -19.35
N ASN A 102 -19.97 11.54 -19.97
CA ASN A 102 -21.38 11.18 -19.97
C ASN A 102 -21.76 10.47 -18.64
N ARG A 103 -23.03 10.14 -18.47
CA ARG A 103 -23.51 9.47 -17.25
C ARG A 103 -22.86 8.09 -17.03
N GLU A 104 -22.53 7.37 -18.10
CA GLU A 104 -21.88 6.07 -18.06
C GLU A 104 -20.43 6.19 -17.59
N ASP A 105 -19.68 7.17 -18.11
CA ASP A 105 -18.32 7.50 -17.69
C ASP A 105 -18.29 7.86 -16.19
N LEU A 106 -19.25 8.68 -15.73
CA LEU A 106 -19.36 9.07 -14.32
C LEU A 106 -19.77 7.89 -13.41
N ALA A 107 -20.61 6.99 -13.89
CA ALA A 107 -20.96 5.78 -13.16
C ALA A 107 -19.77 4.82 -13.04
N ALA A 108 -19.02 4.61 -14.12
CA ALA A 108 -17.79 3.82 -14.11
C ALA A 108 -16.73 4.42 -13.18
N LEU A 109 -16.55 5.74 -13.22
CA LEU A 109 -15.68 6.45 -12.26
C LEU A 109 -16.16 6.29 -10.82
N THR A 110 -17.47 6.39 -10.57
CA THR A 110 -18.01 6.23 -9.22
C THR A 110 -17.74 4.83 -8.69
N GLU A 111 -17.94 3.80 -9.51
CA GLU A 111 -17.69 2.41 -9.14
C GLU A 111 -16.20 2.15 -8.91
N LEU A 112 -15.34 2.65 -9.79
CA LEU A 112 -13.89 2.48 -9.64
C LEU A 112 -13.36 3.18 -8.39
N LEU A 113 -13.88 4.37 -8.05
CA LEU A 113 -13.39 5.19 -6.94
C LEU A 113 -14.02 4.87 -5.59
N ARG A 114 -15.23 4.28 -5.56
CA ARG A 114 -15.98 3.99 -4.32
C ARG A 114 -16.34 2.53 -4.10
N GLY A 115 -16.31 1.71 -5.16
CA GLY A 115 -16.64 0.29 -5.12
C GLY A 115 -15.44 -0.61 -4.87
N GLU A 116 -15.68 -1.92 -4.88
CA GLU A 116 -14.67 -2.98 -4.77
C GLU A 116 -14.09 -3.33 -6.15
N SER A 117 -13.37 -2.38 -6.73
CA SER A 117 -12.92 -2.43 -8.13
C SER A 117 -11.49 -2.95 -8.31
N VAL A 118 -10.66 -2.91 -7.27
CA VAL A 118 -9.24 -3.26 -7.38
C VAL A 118 -9.05 -4.75 -7.12
N THR A 119 -8.66 -5.48 -8.15
CA THR A 119 -8.38 -6.92 -8.05
C THR A 119 -6.89 -7.15 -7.86
N VAL A 120 -6.52 -7.82 -6.78
CA VAL A 120 -5.12 -8.20 -6.50
C VAL A 120 -4.99 -9.70 -6.48
N ALA A 121 -3.98 -10.23 -7.17
CA ALA A 121 -3.63 -11.63 -7.08
C ALA A 121 -3.22 -12.00 -5.65
N ASN A 122 -3.78 -13.07 -5.11
CA ASN A 122 -3.38 -13.63 -3.82
C ASN A 122 -2.63 -14.96 -4.03
N PRO A 123 -1.35 -14.93 -4.42
CA PRO A 123 -0.57 -16.14 -4.66
C PRO A 123 -0.30 -16.97 -3.39
N GLY A 124 -0.63 -16.44 -2.19
CA GLY A 124 -0.43 -17.08 -0.90
C GLY A 124 -1.73 -17.55 -0.24
N ALA A 125 -2.84 -17.64 -0.98
CA ALA A 125 -4.12 -18.12 -0.46
C ALA A 125 -4.00 -19.60 -0.06
N VAL A 126 -3.66 -19.86 1.21
CA VAL A 126 -3.79 -21.19 1.81
C VAL A 126 -5.26 -21.35 2.22
N PRO A 127 -6.00 -22.32 1.64
CA PRO A 127 -7.38 -22.55 2.05
C PRO A 127 -7.41 -22.94 3.53
N PRO A 128 -8.34 -22.40 4.35
CA PRO A 128 -8.45 -22.81 5.74
C PRO A 128 -8.79 -24.30 5.80
N PRO A 129 -8.35 -25.02 6.85
CA PRO A 129 -8.44 -26.49 6.93
C PRO A 129 -9.88 -27.05 6.94
N SER A 130 -10.89 -26.19 6.90
CA SER A 130 -12.31 -26.55 6.93
C SER A 130 -13.13 -25.92 5.79
N ALA A 131 -12.49 -25.25 4.81
CA ALA A 131 -13.20 -24.79 3.63
C ALA A 131 -12.91 -25.73 2.45
N ASP A 132 -13.88 -26.58 2.12
CA ASP A 132 -14.00 -27.24 0.81
C ASP A 132 -14.36 -26.20 -0.26
N GLY A 133 -13.46 -25.24 -0.49
CA GLY A 133 -13.62 -24.19 -1.48
C GLY A 133 -12.30 -23.93 -2.20
N PRO A 134 -12.32 -23.65 -3.51
CA PRO A 134 -11.10 -23.35 -4.25
C PRO A 134 -10.38 -22.16 -3.60
N ALA A 135 -9.05 -22.25 -3.50
CA ALA A 135 -8.23 -21.15 -3.04
C ALA A 135 -8.62 -19.87 -3.81
N ARG A 136 -8.96 -18.79 -3.09
CA ARG A 136 -9.26 -17.50 -3.74
C ARG A 136 -7.95 -16.93 -4.27
N LEU A 137 -7.65 -17.24 -5.53
CA LEU A 137 -6.45 -16.79 -6.24
C LEU A 137 -6.41 -15.26 -6.47
N SER A 138 -7.52 -14.57 -6.21
CA SER A 138 -7.61 -13.11 -6.23
C SER A 138 -8.54 -12.60 -5.13
N GLU A 139 -8.21 -11.44 -4.59
CA GLU A 139 -9.06 -10.66 -3.68
C GLU A 139 -9.46 -9.35 -4.36
N ARG A 140 -10.67 -8.87 -4.07
CA ARG A 140 -11.16 -7.56 -4.51
C ARG A 140 -11.15 -6.60 -3.33
N PHE A 141 -10.69 -5.39 -3.58
CA PHE A 141 -10.61 -4.31 -2.60
C PHE A 141 -11.21 -3.04 -3.18
N SER A 142 -11.80 -2.24 -2.31
CA SER A 142 -11.87 -0.80 -2.55
C SER A 142 -10.47 -0.18 -2.43
N LEU A 143 -10.28 0.99 -3.07
CA LEU A 143 -9.04 1.76 -2.90
C LEU A 143 -8.74 2.07 -1.42
N GLN A 144 -9.78 2.30 -0.62
CA GLN A 144 -9.65 2.56 0.81
C GLN A 144 -9.10 1.35 1.58
N GLU A 145 -9.69 0.17 1.35
CA GLU A 145 -9.23 -1.06 2.02
C GLU A 145 -7.82 -1.42 1.61
N LEU A 146 -7.47 -1.18 0.35
CA LEU A 146 -6.11 -1.39 -0.15
C LEU A 146 -5.11 -0.51 0.61
N VAL A 147 -5.39 0.79 0.74
CA VAL A 147 -4.55 1.72 1.52
C VAL A 147 -4.48 1.33 3.00
N ALA A 148 -5.59 0.89 3.60
CA ALA A 148 -5.60 0.43 4.98
C ALA A 148 -4.68 -0.80 5.18
N ARG A 149 -4.76 -1.79 4.28
CA ARG A 149 -3.87 -2.96 4.30
C ARG A 149 -2.41 -2.58 4.05
N MET A 150 -2.16 -1.64 3.15
CA MET A 150 -0.82 -1.10 2.92
C MET A 150 -0.25 -0.43 4.17
N ASN A 151 -1.06 0.36 4.89
CA ASN A 151 -0.65 0.98 6.15
C ASN A 151 -0.24 -0.04 7.22
N GLU A 152 -1.01 -1.12 7.37
CA GLU A 152 -0.68 -2.18 8.33
C GLU A 152 0.61 -2.92 7.98
N LEU A 153 0.85 -3.19 6.69
CA LEU A 153 2.10 -3.81 6.23
C LEU A 153 3.28 -2.86 6.36
N TYR A 154 3.07 -1.58 6.06
CA TYR A 154 4.06 -0.53 6.19
C TYR A 154 4.53 -0.37 7.64
N ALA A 155 3.59 -0.19 8.59
CA ALA A 155 3.92 -0.03 10.01
C ALA A 155 4.74 -1.20 10.55
N ARG A 156 4.30 -2.44 10.28
CA ARG A 156 5.02 -3.65 10.69
C ARG A 156 6.43 -3.74 10.09
N SER A 157 6.59 -3.32 8.83
CA SER A 157 7.88 -3.34 8.14
C SER A 157 8.82 -2.27 8.67
N LEU A 158 8.28 -1.08 8.92
CA LEU A 158 9.02 0.05 9.48
C LEU A 158 9.50 -0.27 10.91
N ASP A 159 8.67 -0.89 11.75
CA ASP A 159 9.04 -1.27 13.12
C ASP A 159 10.30 -2.17 13.14
N MET A 160 10.38 -3.15 12.24
CA MET A 160 11.56 -4.04 12.12
C MET A 160 12.81 -3.25 11.72
N VAL A 161 12.67 -2.39 10.71
CA VAL A 161 13.79 -1.62 10.14
C VAL A 161 14.31 -0.56 11.12
N VAL A 162 13.42 0.11 11.85
CA VAL A 162 13.77 1.09 12.90
C VAL A 162 14.39 0.42 14.12
N ALA A 163 13.87 -0.75 14.53
CA ALA A 163 14.48 -1.53 15.61
C ALA A 163 15.93 -1.90 15.29
N SER A 164 16.21 -2.34 14.06
CA SER A 164 17.57 -2.65 13.62
C SER A 164 18.49 -1.43 13.57
N ASP A 165 17.99 -0.28 13.08
CA ASP A 165 18.74 0.97 13.06
C ASP A 165 19.11 1.47 14.47
N SER A 166 18.18 1.33 15.42
CA SER A 166 18.38 1.74 16.81
C SER A 166 19.45 0.92 17.51
N VAL A 167 19.47 -0.41 17.29
CA VAL A 167 20.52 -1.30 17.84
C VAL A 167 21.89 -0.89 17.34
N TRP A 168 22.01 -0.59 16.04
CA TRP A 168 23.28 -0.28 15.42
C TRP A 168 23.77 1.13 15.76
N SER A 169 22.87 2.12 15.84
CA SER A 169 23.19 3.49 16.26
C SER A 169 23.65 3.58 17.71
N ALA A 170 23.26 2.62 18.56
CA ALA A 170 23.71 2.53 19.95
C ALA A 170 25.09 1.88 20.12
N LEU A 171 25.63 1.21 19.09
CA LEU A 171 26.91 0.52 19.19
C LEU A 171 28.10 1.48 19.36
N PRO A 172 28.28 2.56 18.55
CA PRO A 172 29.42 3.47 18.71
C PRO A 172 29.53 4.04 20.13
N ALA A 173 28.40 4.45 20.72
CA ALA A 173 28.33 4.97 22.08
C ALA A 173 28.75 3.98 23.18
N ARG A 174 28.82 2.68 22.86
CA ARG A 174 29.25 1.62 23.79
C ARG A 174 30.71 1.22 23.63
N ILE A 175 31.36 1.56 22.51
CA ILE A 175 32.79 1.24 22.27
C ILE A 175 33.69 2.39 22.77
N ASP A 176 33.11 3.56 23.03
CA ASP A 176 33.79 4.72 23.63
C ASP A 176 33.78 4.69 25.19
N LEU A 177 33.26 3.63 25.82
CA LEU A 177 33.24 3.39 27.28
C LEU A 177 34.21 2.26 27.68
#